data_AF-A0A061I5W6-F1
#
_entry.id   AF-A0A061I5W6-F1
#
_cell.length_a   1.000
_cell.length_b   1.000
_cell.length_c   1.000
_cell.angle_alpha   90.00
_cell.angle_beta   90.00
_cell.angle_gamma   90.00
#
_symmetry.space_group_name_H-M   'P 1'
#
loop_
_entity.id
_entity.type
_entity.pdbx_description
1 polymer ?
#
loop_
_entity_poly.entity_id
_entity_poly.type
_entity_poly.pdbx_seq_one_letter_code
_entity_poly.pdbx_strand_id
1 'polypeptide(L)'
;MDTFSTKSLALQAQKKVLSKMASKAMVAVFVDDTSSEILDELYQATKEFTRSRKEAQRVVKNLVKVAVKLSGLLRAGQLDSDELAQLRRFQGRMRSLAMTALSFHQVDFTFDRRVLAAGLLECRDLLHQATGTHLTAKSHGRINHVFGH
;
A
#
# COMPACT_ATOMS: atom_id res chain seq x y z
N MET A 1 49.99 7.24 -4.99
CA MET A 1 49.15 8.17 -4.19
C MET A 1 47.86 7.46 -3.86
N ASP A 2 47.56 7.28 -2.59
CA ASP A 2 46.35 6.59 -2.14
C ASP A 2 45.10 7.35 -2.57
N THR A 3 44.34 6.80 -3.51
CA THR A 3 43.02 7.30 -3.92
C THR A 3 41.95 6.89 -2.89
N PHE A 4 42.22 7.16 -1.61
CA PHE A 4 41.20 7.07 -0.57
C PHE A 4 40.28 8.28 -0.68
N SER A 5 39.01 8.03 -1.01
CA SER A 5 37.99 9.09 -1.11
C SER A 5 36.96 8.92 -0.02
N THR A 6 36.92 9.87 0.92
CA THR A 6 35.88 9.94 1.95
C THR A 6 34.47 10.03 1.35
N LYS A 7 34.34 10.61 0.15
CA LYS A 7 33.07 10.63 -0.61
C LYS A 7 32.61 9.25 -1.03
N SER A 8 33.51 8.37 -1.50
CA SER A 8 33.12 7.01 -1.90
C SER A 8 32.73 6.16 -0.69
N LEU A 9 33.45 6.32 0.43
CA LEU A 9 33.13 5.65 1.69
C LEU A 9 31.77 6.12 2.26
N ALA A 10 31.49 7.42 2.25
CA ALA A 10 30.21 7.98 2.68
C ALA A 10 29.05 7.49 1.80
N LEU A 11 29.22 7.45 0.47
CA LEU A 11 28.22 6.91 -0.46
C LEU A 11 27.96 5.42 -0.24
N GLN A 12 29.00 4.62 0.05
CA GLN A 12 28.84 3.20 0.39
C GLN A 12 28.09 3.01 1.71
N ALA A 13 28.44 3.79 2.74
CA ALA A 13 27.75 3.77 4.02
C ALA A 13 26.27 4.16 3.87
N GLN A 14 25.98 5.23 3.12
CA GLN A 14 24.62 5.69 2.85
C GLN A 14 23.81 4.63 2.09
N LYS A 15 24.38 4.01 1.05
CA LYS A 15 23.74 2.90 0.32
C LYS A 15 23.43 1.72 1.22
N LYS A 16 24.34 1.36 2.15
CA LYS A 16 24.17 0.24 3.08
C LYS A 16 23.11 0.49 4.14
N VAL A 17 22.97 1.73 4.59
CA VAL A 17 21.88 2.14 5.52
C VAL A 17 20.54 2.13 4.78
N LEU A 18 20.46 2.76 3.61
CA LEU A 18 19.25 2.78 2.78
C LEU A 18 18.77 1.37 2.39
N SER A 19 19.69 0.46 2.03
CA SER A 19 19.33 -0.91 1.65
C SER A 19 18.78 -1.71 2.84
N LYS A 20 19.35 -1.54 4.04
CA LYS A 20 18.84 -2.17 5.27
C LYS A 20 17.50 -1.58 5.74
N MET A 21 17.29 -0.28 5.57
CA MET A 21 16.02 0.37 5.89
C MET A 21 14.92 -0.09 4.93
N ALA A 22 15.22 -0.16 3.64
CA ALA A 22 14.31 -0.65 2.62
C ALA A 22 13.97 -2.14 2.82
N SER A 23 14.96 -2.99 3.13
CA SER A 23 14.69 -4.42 3.39
C SER A 23 13.83 -4.60 4.64
N LYS A 24 14.11 -3.88 5.73
CA LYS A 24 13.26 -3.92 6.92
C LYS A 24 11.84 -3.45 6.58
N ALA A 25 11.69 -2.31 5.90
CA ALA A 25 10.40 -1.75 5.47
C ALA A 25 9.55 -2.78 4.71
N MET A 26 10.16 -3.49 3.75
CA MET A 26 9.54 -4.60 3.02
C MET A 26 9.13 -5.76 3.93
N VAL A 27 9.99 -6.15 4.89
CA VAL A 27 9.77 -7.33 5.74
C VAL A 27 8.53 -7.22 6.63
N ALA A 28 8.28 -6.07 7.27
CA ALA A 28 7.21 -6.02 8.28
C ALA A 28 5.78 -5.77 7.74
N VAL A 29 5.55 -5.70 6.42
CA VAL A 29 4.20 -5.49 5.85
C VAL A 29 3.78 -6.56 4.83
N PHE A 30 4.71 -7.33 4.27
CA PHE A 30 4.40 -8.24 3.15
C PHE A 30 5.05 -9.63 3.24
N VAL A 31 5.61 -10.02 4.38
CA VAL A 31 6.26 -11.34 4.55
C VAL A 31 5.39 -12.32 5.34
N ASP A 32 4.18 -11.93 5.72
CA ASP A 32 3.23 -12.88 6.29
C ASP A 32 2.53 -13.66 5.17
N ASP A 33 2.48 -14.99 5.29
CA ASP A 33 1.99 -15.90 4.24
C ASP A 33 0.54 -15.58 3.87
N THR A 34 -0.30 -15.26 4.86
CA THR A 34 -1.69 -14.85 4.65
C THR A 34 -1.82 -13.59 3.80
N SER A 35 -0.92 -12.61 3.98
CA SER A 35 -0.94 -11.38 3.18
C SER A 35 -0.57 -11.66 1.72
N SER A 36 0.29 -12.65 1.47
CA SER A 36 0.68 -13.06 0.12
C SER A 36 -0.47 -13.78 -0.60
N GLU A 37 -1.16 -14.70 0.08
CA GLU A 37 -2.34 -15.38 -0.45
C GLU A 37 -3.45 -14.39 -0.82
N ILE A 38 -3.74 -13.40 0.04
CA ILE A 38 -4.72 -12.35 -0.26
C ILE A 38 -4.34 -11.55 -1.52
N LEU A 39 -3.05 -11.23 -1.70
CA LEU A 39 -2.58 -10.52 -2.89
C LEU A 39 -2.69 -11.37 -4.15
N ASP A 40 -2.48 -12.68 -4.04
CA ASP A 40 -2.63 -13.62 -5.15
C ASP A 40 -4.10 -13.77 -5.56
N GLU A 41 -5.03 -13.88 -4.59
CA GLU A 41 -6.46 -13.90 -4.88
C GLU A 41 -6.95 -12.59 -5.49
N LEU A 42 -6.49 -11.44 -4.98
CA LEU A 42 -6.76 -10.14 -5.60
C LEU A 42 -6.23 -10.08 -7.03
N TYR A 43 -5.05 -10.64 -7.30
CA TYR A 43 -4.52 -10.75 -8.65
C TYR A 43 -5.40 -11.62 -9.55
N GLN A 44 -5.83 -12.79 -9.09
CA GLN A 44 -6.68 -13.68 -9.90
C GLN A 44 -8.03 -13.04 -10.19
N ALA A 45 -8.72 -12.51 -9.18
CA ALA A 45 -10.00 -11.82 -9.35
C ALA A 45 -9.89 -10.63 -10.32
N THR A 46 -8.83 -9.82 -10.18
CA THR A 46 -8.56 -8.71 -11.10
C THR A 46 -8.29 -9.18 -12.52
N LYS A 47 -7.49 -10.24 -12.68
CA LYS A 47 -7.14 -10.81 -13.99
C LYS A 47 -8.37 -11.37 -14.69
N GLU A 48 -9.25 -12.05 -13.96
CA GLU A 48 -10.48 -12.62 -14.48
C GLU A 48 -11.45 -11.51 -14.93
N PHE A 49 -11.65 -10.50 -14.08
CA PHE A 49 -12.51 -9.35 -14.39
C PHE A 49 -12.01 -8.53 -15.58
N THR A 50 -10.74 -8.15 -15.58
CA THR A 50 -10.15 -7.31 -16.65
C THR A 50 -9.83 -8.07 -17.93
N ARG A 51 -9.76 -9.40 -17.85
CA ARG A 51 -9.19 -10.28 -18.89
C ARG A 51 -7.78 -9.87 -19.32
N SER A 52 -7.03 -9.22 -18.43
CA SER A 52 -5.71 -8.64 -18.72
C SER A 52 -4.71 -8.96 -17.62
N ARG A 53 -3.81 -9.92 -17.91
CA ARG A 53 -2.66 -10.22 -17.03
C ARG A 53 -1.82 -8.98 -16.72
N LYS A 54 -1.59 -8.15 -17.74
CA LYS A 54 -0.77 -6.94 -17.61
C LYS A 54 -1.41 -5.95 -16.64
N GLU A 55 -2.73 -5.80 -16.69
CA GLU A 55 -3.45 -4.88 -15.82
C GLU A 55 -3.53 -5.39 -14.38
N ALA A 56 -3.85 -6.68 -14.20
CA ALA A 56 -3.85 -7.31 -12.89
C ALA A 56 -2.49 -7.23 -12.19
N GLN A 57 -1.41 -7.52 -12.91
CA GLN A 57 -0.05 -7.34 -12.39
C GLN A 57 0.23 -5.88 -12.02
N ARG A 58 -0.30 -4.92 -12.80
CA ARG A 58 -0.11 -3.50 -12.53
C ARG A 58 -0.83 -3.05 -11.26
N VAL A 59 -2.07 -3.48 -11.06
CA VAL A 59 -2.88 -3.17 -9.86
C VAL A 59 -2.17 -3.68 -8.61
N VAL A 60 -1.85 -4.97 -8.53
CA VAL A 60 -1.19 -5.57 -7.35
C VAL A 60 0.19 -4.96 -7.10
N LYS A 61 0.98 -4.74 -8.17
CA LYS A 61 2.27 -4.05 -8.05
C LYS A 61 2.13 -2.63 -7.49
N ASN A 62 1.08 -1.90 -7.88
CA ASN A 62 0.85 -0.56 -7.38
C ASN A 62 0.40 -0.57 -5.92
N LEU A 63 -0.46 -1.51 -5.53
CA LEU A 63 -0.87 -1.74 -4.14
C LEU A 63 0.35 -2.01 -3.25
N VAL A 64 1.20 -2.98 -3.62
CA VAL A 64 2.44 -3.29 -2.88
C VAL A 64 3.33 -2.06 -2.76
N LYS A 65 3.54 -1.33 -3.86
CA LYS A 65 4.38 -0.12 -3.84
C LYS A 65 3.84 1.01 -2.96
N VAL A 66 2.52 1.14 -2.83
CA VAL A 66 1.90 2.12 -1.94
C VAL A 66 2.11 1.70 -0.49
N ALA A 67 1.81 0.47 -0.12
CA ALA A 67 1.94 0.04 1.27
C ALA A 67 3.40 -0.04 1.74
N VAL A 68 4.37 -0.37 0.87
CA VAL A 68 5.81 -0.28 1.20
C VAL A 68 6.21 1.15 1.54
N LYS A 69 5.73 2.13 0.77
CA LYS A 69 6.03 3.54 1.03
C LYS A 69 5.39 4.02 2.32
N LEU A 70 4.12 3.68 2.55
CA LEU A 70 3.43 4.01 3.80
C LEU A 70 4.16 3.43 5.01
N SER A 71 4.63 2.18 4.91
CA SER A 71 5.45 1.52 5.94
C SER A 71 6.76 2.25 6.21
N GLY A 72 7.40 2.75 5.15
CA GLY A 72 8.60 3.58 5.25
C GLY A 72 8.34 4.87 6.01
N LEU A 73 7.27 5.60 5.68
CA LEU A 73 6.86 6.84 6.34
C LEU A 73 6.60 6.62 7.84
N LEU A 74 5.86 5.57 8.18
CA LEU A 74 5.56 5.21 9.57
C LEU A 74 6.82 4.93 10.39
N ARG A 75 7.75 4.15 9.83
CA ARG A 75 8.97 3.76 10.55
C ARG A 75 9.99 4.88 10.65
N ALA A 76 9.97 5.78 9.69
CA ALA A 76 10.79 6.98 9.73
C ALA A 76 10.21 8.04 10.68
N GLY A 77 9.01 7.83 11.25
CA GLY A 77 8.35 8.81 12.11
C GLY A 77 8.06 10.12 11.38
N GLN A 78 7.82 10.05 10.06
CA GLN A 78 7.63 11.24 9.23
C GLN A 78 6.22 11.81 9.27
N LEU A 79 5.27 11.07 9.84
CA LEU A 79 3.88 11.49 9.92
C LEU A 79 3.61 12.26 11.21
N ASP A 80 2.90 13.39 11.09
CA ASP A 80 2.44 14.16 12.25
C ASP A 80 1.21 13.53 12.94
N SER A 81 0.69 14.19 13.98
CA SER A 81 -0.45 13.68 14.75
C SER A 81 -1.73 13.57 13.93
N ASP A 82 -1.95 14.51 13.01
CA ASP A 82 -3.17 14.57 12.20
C ASP A 82 -3.09 13.52 11.09
N GLU A 83 -1.94 13.37 10.45
CA GLU A 83 -1.66 12.33 9.45
C GLU A 83 -1.78 10.93 10.06
N LEU A 84 -1.27 10.71 11.27
CA LEU A 84 -1.45 9.46 12.01
C LEU A 84 -2.92 9.22 12.37
N ALA A 85 -3.68 10.27 12.72
CA ALA A 85 -5.11 10.14 12.99
C ALA A 85 -5.88 9.73 11.73
N GLN A 86 -5.57 10.31 10.57
CA GLN A 86 -6.16 9.89 9.29
C GLN A 86 -5.80 8.44 8.95
N LEU A 87 -4.57 8.02 9.23
CA LEU A 87 -4.17 6.65 8.97
C LEU A 87 -4.89 5.64 9.89
N ARG A 88 -5.14 5.99 11.15
CA ARG A 88 -5.98 5.18 12.06
C ARG A 88 -7.41 5.06 11.55
N ARG A 89 -7.98 6.16 11.03
CA ARG A 89 -9.30 6.15 10.39
C ARG A 89 -9.31 5.25 9.15
N PHE A 90 -8.29 5.35 8.31
CA PHE A 90 -8.09 4.46 7.16
C PHE A 90 -8.08 2.99 7.59
N GLN A 91 -7.31 2.64 8.62
CA GLN A 91 -7.23 1.26 9.13
C GLN A 91 -8.59 0.77 9.64
N GLY A 92 -9.30 1.59 10.42
CA GLY A 92 -10.64 1.27 10.90
C GLY A 92 -11.64 1.06 9.76
N ARG A 93 -11.61 1.94 8.75
CA ARG A 93 -12.48 1.84 7.57
C ARG A 93 -12.17 0.59 6.74
N MET A 94 -10.90 0.30 6.47
CA MET A 94 -10.47 -0.91 5.77
C MET A 94 -10.91 -2.18 6.51
N ARG A 95 -10.79 -2.21 7.85
CA ARG A 95 -11.27 -3.33 8.66
C ARG A 95 -12.78 -3.51 8.54
N SER A 96 -13.55 -2.43 8.65
CA SER A 96 -15.01 -2.46 8.46
C SER A 96 -15.39 -2.97 7.07
N LEU A 97 -14.64 -2.55 6.05
CA LEU A 97 -14.88 -2.94 4.67
C LEU A 97 -14.57 -4.43 4.44
N ALA A 98 -13.49 -4.94 5.02
CA ALA A 98 -13.16 -6.36 4.99
C ALA A 98 -14.27 -7.22 5.65
N MET A 99 -14.79 -6.79 6.81
CA MET A 99 -15.92 -7.45 7.46
C MET A 99 -17.20 -7.39 6.61
N THR A 100 -17.43 -6.28 5.92
CA THR A 100 -18.58 -6.12 5.01
C THR A 100 -18.47 -7.08 3.83
N ALA A 101 -17.29 -7.15 3.19
CA ALA A 101 -17.04 -8.08 2.08
C ALA A 101 -17.22 -9.54 2.52
N LEU A 102 -16.76 -9.89 3.73
CA LEU A 102 -16.95 -11.22 4.29
C LEU A 102 -18.44 -11.51 4.55
N SER A 103 -19.18 -10.57 5.13
CA SER A 103 -20.62 -10.70 5.34
C SER A 103 -21.40 -10.88 4.04
N PHE A 104 -21.01 -10.15 2.98
CA PHE A 104 -21.63 -10.28 1.65
C PHE A 104 -21.39 -11.64 1.02
N HIS A 105 -20.28 -12.30 1.36
CA HIS A 105 -20.01 -13.67 0.93
C HIS A 105 -20.74 -14.71 1.78
N GLN A 106 -20.86 -14.48 3.10
CA GLN A 106 -21.43 -15.44 4.05
C GLN A 106 -22.96 -15.42 4.12
N VAL A 107 -23.60 -14.33 3.70
CA VAL A 107 -25.05 -14.15 3.80
C VAL A 107 -25.65 -13.89 2.42
N ASP A 108 -26.49 -14.80 1.97
CA ASP A 108 -27.13 -14.74 0.66
C ASP A 108 -27.92 -13.44 0.45
N PHE A 109 -27.90 -12.93 -0.78
CA PHE A 109 -28.64 -11.74 -1.24
C PHE A 109 -28.33 -10.43 -0.49
N THR A 110 -27.23 -10.34 0.26
CA THR A 110 -26.84 -9.11 0.98
C THR A 110 -25.86 -8.21 0.20
N PHE A 111 -25.26 -8.72 -0.88
CA PHE A 111 -24.27 -7.98 -1.65
C PHE A 111 -24.81 -6.66 -2.22
N ASP A 112 -24.21 -5.54 -1.81
CA ASP A 112 -24.42 -4.23 -2.43
C ASP A 112 -23.08 -3.60 -2.87
N ARG A 113 -22.88 -3.56 -4.21
CA ARG A 113 -21.69 -2.96 -4.83
C ARG A 113 -21.48 -1.50 -4.42
N ARG A 114 -22.53 -0.72 -4.20
CA ARG A 114 -22.42 0.71 -3.86
C ARG A 114 -21.80 0.91 -2.50
N VAL A 115 -22.10 0.02 -1.54
CA VAL A 115 -21.52 0.04 -0.20
C VAL A 115 -20.01 -0.21 -0.27
N LEU A 116 -19.59 -1.25 -1.00
CA LEU A 116 -18.16 -1.54 -1.16
C LEU A 116 -17.44 -0.43 -1.92
N ALA A 117 -18.00 0.05 -3.04
CA ALA A 117 -17.40 1.10 -3.85
C ALA A 117 -17.22 2.40 -3.06
N ALA A 118 -18.26 2.85 -2.34
CA ALA A 118 -18.17 4.04 -1.50
C ALA A 118 -17.11 3.86 -0.39
N GLY A 119 -17.05 2.69 0.24
CA GLY A 119 -16.05 2.39 1.25
C GLY A 119 -14.61 2.37 0.72
N LEU A 120 -14.39 1.81 -0.48
CA LEU A 120 -13.08 1.84 -1.14
C LEU A 120 -12.65 3.27 -1.48
N LEU A 121 -13.56 4.11 -1.96
CA LEU A 121 -13.27 5.52 -2.27
C LEU A 121 -12.98 6.33 -1.00
N GLU A 122 -13.67 6.06 0.10
CA GLU A 122 -13.35 6.68 1.40
C GLU A 122 -11.95 6.27 1.89
N CYS A 123 -11.59 4.98 1.75
CA CYS A 123 -10.24 4.50 2.06
C CYS A 123 -9.17 5.19 1.20
N ARG A 124 -9.45 5.38 -0.10
CA ARG A 124 -8.59 6.12 -1.03
C ARG A 124 -8.35 7.54 -0.51
N ASP A 125 -9.41 8.25 -0.16
CA ASP A 125 -9.34 9.66 0.24
C ASP A 125 -8.62 9.84 1.58
N LEU A 126 -8.89 8.97 2.56
CA LEU A 126 -8.15 8.93 3.83
C LEU A 126 -6.66 8.67 3.61
N LEU A 127 -6.31 7.77 2.69
CA LEU A 127 -4.92 7.48 2.36
C LEU A 127 -4.24 8.67 1.68
N HIS A 128 -4.94 9.40 0.80
CA HIS A 128 -4.42 10.65 0.23
C HIS A 128 -4.18 11.71 1.30
N GLN A 129 -5.13 11.90 2.23
CA GLN A 129 -5.01 12.86 3.32
C GLN A 129 -3.82 12.52 4.24
N ALA A 130 -3.65 11.24 4.60
CA ALA A 130 -2.57 10.78 5.47
C ALA A 130 -1.17 10.83 4.84
N THR A 131 -1.07 10.99 3.51
CA THR A 131 0.20 10.84 2.79
C THR A 131 0.51 11.96 1.80
N GLY A 132 -0.34 13.00 1.74
CA GLY A 132 -0.38 14.00 0.68
C GLY A 132 0.92 14.78 0.47
N THR A 133 1.57 15.19 1.56
CA THR A 133 2.82 15.97 1.53
C THR A 133 4.06 15.08 1.38
N HIS A 134 3.95 13.80 1.73
CA HIS A 134 5.07 12.87 1.82
C HIS A 134 5.26 12.02 0.56
N LEU A 135 4.20 11.83 -0.22
CA LEU A 135 4.24 11.00 -1.42
C LEU A 135 4.38 11.82 -2.70
N THR A 136 5.08 11.23 -3.66
CA THR A 136 5.20 11.85 -5.00
C THR A 136 3.89 11.74 -5.78
N ALA A 137 3.68 12.60 -6.76
CA ALA A 137 2.54 12.51 -7.68
C ALA A 137 2.38 11.11 -8.31
N LYS A 138 3.50 10.44 -8.61
CA LYS A 138 3.51 9.05 -9.09
C LYS A 138 2.89 8.07 -8.08
N SER A 139 3.10 8.28 -6.79
CA SER A 139 2.48 7.47 -5.75
C SER A 139 1.00 7.74 -5.60
N HIS A 140 0.57 9.00 -5.67
CA HIS A 140 -0.85 9.34 -5.70
C HIS A 140 -1.56 8.76 -6.93
N GLY A 141 -0.91 8.77 -8.10
CA GLY A 141 -1.43 8.07 -9.28
C GLY A 141 -1.56 6.55 -9.09
N ARG A 142 -0.71 5.92 -8.26
CA ARG A 142 -0.86 4.51 -7.90
C ARG A 142 -2.03 4.26 -6.96
N ILE A 143 -2.26 5.15 -5.98
CA ILE A 143 -3.42 5.06 -5.09
C ILE A 143 -4.70 5.15 -5.93
N ASN A 144 -4.82 6.17 -6.79
CA ASN A 144 -5.96 6.32 -7.68
C ASN A 144 -6.15 5.12 -8.61
N HIS A 145 -5.07 4.55 -9.13
CA HIS A 145 -5.14 3.38 -9.99
C HIS A 145 -5.65 2.13 -9.26
N VAL A 146 -5.24 1.92 -8.01
CA VAL A 146 -5.66 0.75 -7.22
C VAL A 146 -7.12 0.86 -6.79
N PHE A 147 -7.54 2.02 -6.27
CA PHE A 147 -8.90 2.20 -5.74
C PHE A 147 -9.93 2.62 -6.79
N GLY A 148 -9.48 3.00 -7.99
CA GLY A 148 -10.35 3.32 -9.13
C GLY A 148 -10.46 2.18 -10.15
N HIS A 149 -9.81 1.05 -9.89
CA HIS A 149 -9.97 -0.18 -10.67
C HIS A 149 -11.33 -0.82 -10.36
#